data_AF-A0A2T3NJN5-F1
#
_entry.id   AF-A0A2T3NJN5-F1
#
_cell.length_a   1.000
_cell.length_b   1.000
_cell.length_c   1.000
_cell.angle_alpha   90.00
_cell.angle_beta   90.00
_cell.angle_gamma   90.00
#
_symmetry.space_group_name_H-M   'P 1'
#
loop_
_entity.id
_entity.type
_entity.pdbx_description
1 polymer ?
#
loop_
_entity_poly.entity_id
_entity_poly.type
_entity_poly.pdbx_seq_one_letter_code
_entity_poly.pdbx_strand_id
1 'polypeptide(L)'
;MSGQKQFKFTNELVFIPALGVIKSDTTSQKLNLSEQYILLYLIEHANCPVTKEDLLKAGWPDRVVSEASLFQAIRSLRVKLQEKTKGEIIETLPRVGYQITQVSIEKYSDLSTATVIKKTAPYLPYLSIATLAAGILLVGSYLWFTGYKYPDKPHYITRTSMLQNSTVTLISTSEKEISELQAKLDDLHDTYSQLDNVPDLTNLKLYAFKGKDSYSLAWCRVDENNHCLPNTDFSYQISDEGWRLFKLKVMQDLPLSRQDPIIQTELAREPTSQVFLNFVDDSGIDSQVVYHYITKDKDNKLNFSYLNFISEEKTGYHHALSISSATLTVVENESPFISTIELKPIMYHWAYQPNEFVNEDTSTAIYLESKVKNQFLGKNIGYSYLLYQQPFVDLVLNDQVGIFWVHNSEKDAKIFNYKRQAITQKAL
;
A
#
# COMPACT_ATOMS: atom_id res chain seq x y z
N MET A 1 -30.24 11.63 -58.93
CA MET A 1 -31.39 12.56 -58.87
C MET A 1 -32.66 11.79 -58.55
N SER A 2 -33.16 11.88 -57.32
CA SER A 2 -34.58 11.63 -56.98
C SER A 2 -34.80 12.18 -55.57
N GLY A 3 -34.62 13.50 -55.45
CA GLY A 3 -34.90 14.21 -54.21
C GLY A 3 -36.40 14.34 -54.00
N GLN A 4 -36.81 14.32 -52.73
CA GLN A 4 -37.97 15.07 -52.22
C GLN A 4 -39.35 14.65 -52.77
N LYS A 5 -39.73 13.37 -52.60
CA LYS A 5 -41.13 12.94 -52.76
C LYS A 5 -41.77 12.79 -51.38
N GLN A 6 -42.97 13.31 -51.22
CA GLN A 6 -43.87 12.97 -50.12
C GLN A 6 -45.13 12.32 -50.71
N PHE A 7 -45.70 11.38 -49.97
CA PHE A 7 -46.90 10.65 -50.38
C PHE A 7 -48.04 11.05 -49.46
N LYS A 8 -49.09 11.63 -50.02
CA LYS A 8 -50.26 12.06 -49.27
C LYS A 8 -51.39 11.04 -49.44
N PHE A 9 -51.96 10.63 -48.31
CA PHE A 9 -53.09 9.69 -48.24
C PHE A 9 -54.41 10.46 -48.15
N THR A 10 -55.53 9.75 -48.35
CA THR A 10 -56.89 10.30 -48.35
C THR A 10 -57.32 10.95 -47.04
N ASN A 11 -56.67 10.61 -45.93
CA ASN A 11 -56.91 11.20 -44.61
C ASN A 11 -55.96 12.35 -44.27
N GLU A 12 -55.40 13.01 -45.29
CA GLU A 12 -54.46 14.13 -45.19
C GLU A 12 -53.10 13.78 -44.53
N LEU A 13 -52.85 12.51 -44.21
CA LEU A 13 -51.55 12.06 -43.73
C LEU A 13 -50.50 12.12 -44.84
N VAL A 14 -49.29 12.50 -44.46
CA VAL A 14 -48.15 12.60 -45.37
C VAL A 14 -47.04 11.66 -44.92
N PHE A 15 -46.66 10.72 -45.76
CA PHE A 15 -45.48 9.89 -45.59
C PHE A 15 -44.28 10.50 -46.33
N ILE A 16 -43.17 10.69 -45.60
CA ILE A 16 -41.91 11.22 -46.14
C ILE A 16 -40.86 10.11 -46.07
N PRO A 17 -40.59 9.39 -47.18
CA PRO A 17 -39.65 8.26 -47.20
C PRO A 17 -38.24 8.65 -46.76
N ALA A 18 -37.76 9.84 -47.12
CA ALA A 18 -36.42 10.29 -46.77
C ALA A 18 -36.19 10.41 -45.24
N LEU A 19 -37.27 10.63 -44.48
CA LEU A 19 -37.24 10.78 -43.02
C LEU A 19 -37.79 9.55 -42.29
N GLY A 20 -38.45 8.62 -42.99
CA GLY A 20 -39.12 7.46 -42.40
C GLY A 20 -40.24 7.85 -41.43
N VAL A 21 -40.93 8.96 -41.70
CA VAL A 21 -42.00 9.47 -40.82
C VAL A 21 -43.32 9.62 -41.55
N ILE A 22 -44.40 9.36 -40.82
CA ILE A 22 -45.77 9.76 -41.18
C ILE A 22 -46.10 11.01 -40.37
N LYS A 23 -46.54 12.06 -41.04
CA LYS A 23 -46.97 13.33 -40.45
C LYS A 23 -48.48 13.51 -40.65
N SER A 24 -49.13 13.95 -39.59
CA SER A 24 -50.46 14.57 -39.58
C SER A 24 -50.30 16.05 -39.20
N ASP A 25 -51.35 16.86 -39.32
CA ASP A 25 -51.36 18.27 -38.91
C ASP A 25 -50.90 18.49 -37.46
N THR A 26 -51.10 17.48 -36.60
CA THR A 26 -50.84 17.59 -35.15
C THR A 26 -49.75 16.66 -34.62
N THR A 27 -49.38 15.61 -35.36
CA THR A 27 -48.52 14.54 -34.83
C THR A 27 -47.56 14.02 -35.89
N SER A 28 -46.30 13.78 -35.51
CA SER A 28 -45.32 13.07 -36.33
C SER A 28 -44.95 11.75 -35.68
N GLN A 29 -45.06 10.66 -36.44
CA GLN A 29 -44.74 9.31 -35.98
C GLN A 29 -43.65 8.69 -36.86
N LYS A 30 -42.63 8.11 -36.22
CA LYS A 30 -41.54 7.41 -36.90
C LYS A 30 -41.93 5.96 -37.21
N LEU A 31 -41.62 5.52 -38.42
CA LEU A 31 -41.73 4.13 -38.83
C LEU A 31 -40.43 3.39 -38.51
N ASN A 32 -40.54 2.12 -38.16
CA ASN A 32 -39.37 1.25 -38.16
C ASN A 32 -38.99 0.90 -39.61
N LEU A 33 -37.80 0.33 -39.83
CA LEU A 33 -37.28 0.07 -41.18
C LEU A 33 -38.19 -0.87 -41.99
N SER A 34 -38.71 -1.92 -41.36
CA SER A 34 -39.58 -2.88 -42.05
C SER A 34 -40.93 -2.26 -42.44
N GLU A 35 -41.55 -1.47 -41.56
CA GLU A 35 -42.76 -0.70 -41.85
C GLU A 35 -42.52 0.30 -42.99
N GLN A 36 -41.37 0.99 -42.99
CA GLN A 36 -41.00 1.94 -44.02
C GLN A 36 -40.85 1.26 -45.39
N TYR A 37 -40.15 0.14 -45.45
CA TYR A 37 -39.95 -0.60 -46.69
C TYR A 37 -41.25 -1.23 -47.21
N ILE A 38 -42.06 -1.82 -46.33
CA ILE A 38 -43.38 -2.36 -46.71
C ILE A 38 -44.28 -1.26 -47.25
N LEU A 39 -44.37 -0.12 -46.55
CA LEU A 39 -45.22 0.99 -46.97
C LEU A 39 -44.74 1.60 -48.29
N LEU A 40 -43.42 1.80 -48.46
CA LEU A 40 -42.87 2.29 -49.70
C LEU A 40 -43.16 1.32 -50.86
N TYR A 41 -42.96 0.02 -50.64
CA TYR A 41 -43.20 -1.00 -51.66
C TYR A 41 -44.67 -1.06 -52.09
N LEU A 42 -45.60 -0.93 -51.15
CA LEU A 42 -47.04 -0.85 -51.45
C LEU A 42 -47.42 0.43 -52.21
N ILE A 43 -46.78 1.57 -51.90
CA ILE A 43 -47.02 2.84 -52.58
C ILE A 43 -46.46 2.81 -54.01
N GLU A 44 -45.28 2.22 -54.20
CA GLU A 44 -44.67 2.05 -55.52
C GLU A 44 -45.52 1.16 -56.44
N HIS A 45 -46.26 0.22 -55.85
CA HIS A 45 -47.21 -0.66 -56.54
C HIS A 45 -48.67 -0.25 -56.28
N ALA A 46 -48.94 1.04 -56.03
CA ALA A 46 -50.29 1.53 -55.81
C ALA A 46 -51.23 1.12 -56.96
N ASN A 47 -52.47 0.78 -56.62
CA ASN A 47 -53.50 0.22 -57.49
C ASN A 47 -53.24 -1.20 -58.02
N CYS A 48 -52.19 -1.89 -57.56
CA CYS A 48 -51.92 -3.29 -57.89
C CYS A 48 -51.87 -4.16 -56.61
N PRO A 49 -52.45 -5.37 -56.62
CA PRO A 49 -52.27 -6.34 -55.55
C PRO A 49 -50.81 -6.77 -55.41
N VAL A 50 -50.26 -6.69 -54.19
CA VAL A 50 -48.93 -7.19 -53.85
C VAL A 50 -49.05 -8.45 -53.00
N THR A 51 -48.28 -9.49 -53.34
CA THR A 51 -48.32 -10.77 -52.61
C THR A 51 -47.66 -10.66 -51.23
N LYS A 52 -48.04 -11.56 -50.31
CA LYS A 52 -47.40 -11.63 -48.98
C LYS A 52 -45.91 -11.95 -49.07
N GLU A 53 -45.50 -12.80 -50.01
CA GLU A 53 -44.10 -13.19 -50.19
C GLU A 53 -43.24 -12.02 -50.64
N ASP A 54 -43.77 -11.18 -51.53
CA ASP A 54 -43.06 -9.98 -52.00
C ASP A 54 -42.89 -8.96 -50.88
N LEU A 55 -43.92 -8.77 -50.05
CA LEU A 55 -43.85 -7.88 -48.89
C LEU A 55 -42.89 -8.39 -47.80
N LEU A 56 -42.81 -9.70 -47.60
CA LEU A 56 -41.84 -10.31 -46.69
C LEU A 56 -40.40 -10.04 -47.16
N LYS A 57 -40.13 -10.20 -48.46
CA LYS A 57 -38.82 -9.89 -49.05
C LYS A 57 -38.49 -8.40 -49.00
N ALA A 58 -39.46 -7.53 -49.30
CA ALA A 58 -39.26 -6.09 -49.29
C ALA A 58 -39.05 -5.53 -47.87
N GLY A 59 -39.85 -5.97 -46.88
CA GLY A 59 -39.77 -5.50 -45.50
C GLY A 59 -38.53 -5.98 -44.73
N TRP A 60 -37.94 -7.10 -45.15
CA TRP A 60 -36.82 -7.76 -44.50
C TRP A 60 -35.82 -8.34 -45.53
N PRO A 61 -35.11 -7.49 -46.29
CA PRO A 61 -34.24 -7.93 -47.38
C PRO A 61 -33.12 -8.90 -46.93
N ASP A 62 -32.64 -8.76 -45.69
CA ASP A 62 -31.54 -9.56 -45.14
C ASP A 62 -32.01 -10.58 -44.08
N ARG A 63 -33.32 -10.81 -43.93
CA ARG A 63 -33.85 -11.68 -42.85
C ARG A 63 -35.08 -12.48 -43.28
N VAL A 64 -35.07 -13.78 -42.97
CA VAL A 64 -36.24 -14.63 -43.10
C VAL A 64 -37.14 -14.43 -41.88
N VAL A 65 -38.37 -13.94 -42.09
CA VAL A 65 -39.37 -13.76 -41.02
C VAL A 65 -40.66 -14.48 -41.38
N SER A 66 -41.45 -14.81 -40.35
CA SER A 66 -42.74 -15.48 -40.53
C SER A 66 -43.85 -14.52 -40.99
N GLU A 67 -44.93 -15.06 -41.56
CA GLU A 67 -46.13 -14.27 -41.89
C GLU A 67 -46.71 -13.51 -40.70
N ALA A 68 -46.53 -13.99 -39.46
CA ALA A 68 -46.97 -13.29 -38.25
C ALA A 68 -46.32 -11.91 -38.11
N SER A 69 -45.04 -11.78 -38.49
CA SER A 69 -44.32 -10.51 -38.50
C SER A 69 -44.89 -9.53 -39.53
N LEU A 70 -45.27 -10.03 -40.72
CA LEU A 70 -45.97 -9.22 -41.72
C LEU A 70 -47.31 -8.73 -41.21
N PHE A 71 -48.11 -9.60 -40.56
CA PHE A 71 -49.39 -9.20 -39.98
C PHE A 71 -49.22 -8.11 -38.90
N GLN A 72 -48.20 -8.22 -38.06
CA GLN A 72 -47.91 -7.22 -37.04
C GLN A 72 -47.46 -5.89 -37.67
N ALA A 73 -46.62 -5.92 -38.70
CA ALA A 73 -46.17 -4.73 -39.42
C ALA A 73 -47.36 -4.02 -40.10
N ILE A 74 -48.23 -4.75 -40.80
CA ILE A 74 -49.43 -4.20 -41.41
C ILE A 74 -50.38 -3.63 -40.35
N ARG A 75 -50.60 -4.33 -39.23
CA ARG A 75 -51.43 -3.81 -38.13
C ARG A 75 -50.86 -2.51 -37.57
N SER A 76 -49.55 -2.45 -37.35
CA SER A 76 -48.86 -1.24 -36.87
C SER A 76 -48.99 -0.09 -37.88
N LEU A 77 -48.78 -0.38 -39.17
CA LEU A 77 -48.95 0.61 -40.24
C LEU A 77 -50.36 1.18 -40.28
N ARG A 78 -51.41 0.35 -40.19
CA ARG A 78 -52.80 0.84 -40.16
C ARG A 78 -53.09 1.78 -39.00
N VAL A 79 -52.53 1.49 -37.82
CA VAL A 79 -52.66 2.37 -36.64
C VAL A 79 -51.94 3.70 -36.87
N LYS A 80 -50.72 3.67 -37.42
CA LYS A 80 -49.92 4.87 -37.70
C LYS A 80 -50.47 5.71 -38.86
N LEU A 81 -51.09 5.05 -39.83
CA LEU A 81 -51.87 5.64 -40.91
C LEU A 81 -53.27 6.09 -40.46
N GLN A 82 -53.60 5.97 -39.16
CA GLN A 82 -54.87 6.41 -38.59
C GLN A 82 -56.10 5.94 -39.39
N GLU A 83 -56.08 4.69 -39.87
CA GLU A 83 -57.24 4.09 -40.52
C GLU A 83 -58.41 4.07 -39.54
N LYS A 84 -59.54 4.70 -39.90
CA LYS A 84 -60.77 4.66 -39.10
C LYS A 84 -61.51 3.35 -39.33
N THR A 85 -61.42 2.82 -40.54
CA THR A 85 -61.96 1.51 -40.90
C THR A 85 -60.86 0.61 -41.44
N LYS A 86 -60.85 -0.67 -41.04
CA LYS A 86 -59.82 -1.62 -41.48
C LYS A 86 -59.90 -1.78 -42.99
N GLY A 87 -58.82 -1.47 -43.69
CA GLY A 87 -58.78 -1.58 -45.16
C GLY A 87 -59.05 -0.28 -45.89
N GLU A 88 -59.17 0.84 -45.17
CA GLU A 88 -59.38 2.17 -45.75
C GLU A 88 -58.19 2.66 -46.59
N ILE A 89 -56.95 2.33 -46.18
CA ILE A 89 -55.73 2.76 -46.87
C ILE A 89 -54.95 1.54 -47.38
N ILE A 90 -54.71 0.56 -46.51
CA ILE A 90 -54.09 -0.73 -46.85
C ILE A 90 -55.19 -1.78 -46.89
N GLU A 91 -55.69 -2.09 -48.08
CA GLU A 91 -56.70 -3.11 -48.31
C GLU A 91 -56.10 -4.53 -48.17
N THR A 92 -56.86 -5.47 -47.61
CA THR A 92 -56.48 -6.89 -47.57
C THR A 92 -57.30 -7.65 -48.60
N LEU A 93 -56.61 -8.27 -49.55
CA LEU A 93 -57.21 -9.13 -50.56
C LEU A 93 -57.06 -10.60 -50.14
N PRO A 94 -58.17 -11.29 -49.77
CA PRO A 94 -58.11 -12.67 -49.31
C PRO A 94 -57.39 -13.56 -50.33
N ARG A 95 -56.45 -14.40 -49.84
CA ARG A 95 -55.65 -15.35 -50.64
C ARG A 95 -54.67 -14.72 -51.65
N VAL A 96 -54.55 -13.39 -51.69
CA VAL A 96 -53.63 -12.67 -52.59
C VAL A 96 -52.58 -11.89 -51.80
N GLY A 97 -53.00 -10.96 -50.94
CA GLY A 97 -52.07 -10.12 -50.20
C GLY A 97 -52.66 -8.76 -49.83
N TYR A 98 -51.94 -7.67 -50.14
CA TYR A 98 -52.32 -6.32 -49.75
C TYR A 98 -52.18 -5.33 -50.91
N GLN A 99 -52.95 -4.25 -50.87
CA GLN A 99 -52.94 -3.19 -51.88
C GLN A 99 -53.19 -1.82 -51.25
N ILE A 100 -52.67 -0.76 -51.88
CA ILE A 100 -53.05 0.63 -51.59
C ILE A 100 -53.70 1.21 -52.83
N THR A 101 -54.89 1.79 -52.71
CA THR A 101 -55.71 2.25 -53.85
C THR A 101 -55.75 3.76 -54.02
N GLN A 102 -55.34 4.56 -53.01
CA GLN A 102 -55.52 6.02 -53.06
C GLN A 102 -54.34 6.78 -52.39
N VAL A 103 -53.29 7.05 -53.17
CA VAL A 103 -52.13 7.87 -52.76
C VAL A 103 -51.80 8.89 -53.84
N SER A 104 -51.65 10.16 -53.46
CA SER A 104 -51.13 11.22 -54.33
C SER A 104 -49.64 11.47 -54.05
N ILE A 105 -48.87 11.74 -55.12
CA ILE A 105 -47.45 12.05 -55.04
C ILE A 105 -47.26 13.56 -55.11
N GLU A 106 -46.69 14.14 -54.06
CA GLU A 106 -46.40 15.57 -53.99
C GLU A 106 -44.88 15.80 -53.84
N LYS A 107 -44.40 16.96 -54.29
CA LYS A 107 -43.00 17.37 -54.09
C LYS A 107 -42.83 17.92 -52.68
N TYR A 108 -41.88 17.36 -51.93
CA TYR A 108 -41.56 17.79 -50.58
C TYR A 108 -40.75 19.11 -50.64
N SER A 109 -41.38 20.26 -50.35
CA SER A 109 -40.65 21.53 -50.18
C SER A 109 -40.48 21.85 -48.69
N ASP A 110 -39.24 21.76 -48.20
CA ASP A 110 -38.87 22.16 -46.84
C ASP A 110 -39.05 23.67 -46.64
N LEU A 111 -40.06 24.07 -45.87
CA LEU A 111 -40.09 25.35 -45.17
C LEU A 111 -40.75 25.14 -43.81
N SER A 112 -39.93 25.06 -42.75
CA SER A 112 -40.21 25.60 -41.41
C SER A 112 -39.30 24.94 -40.39
N THR A 113 -38.35 25.73 -39.90
CA THR A 113 -37.65 25.63 -38.62
C THR A 113 -38.58 25.16 -37.50
N ALA A 114 -38.60 23.85 -37.23
CA ALA A 114 -39.18 23.30 -36.02
C ALA A 114 -38.04 23.03 -35.03
N THR A 115 -38.01 23.84 -33.98
CA THR A 115 -37.12 23.78 -32.82
C THR A 115 -36.99 22.34 -32.32
N VAL A 116 -35.80 21.77 -32.43
CA VAL A 116 -35.47 20.47 -31.84
C VAL A 116 -35.51 20.63 -30.32
N ILE A 117 -36.62 20.26 -29.69
CA ILE A 117 -36.61 19.95 -28.25
C ILE A 117 -35.79 18.68 -28.11
N LYS A 118 -34.48 18.83 -27.82
CA LYS A 118 -33.64 17.72 -27.40
C LYS A 118 -34.25 17.17 -26.10
N LYS A 119 -34.89 16.00 -26.16
CA LYS A 119 -35.12 15.19 -24.94
C LYS A 119 -33.75 14.88 -24.36
N THR A 120 -33.38 15.58 -23.29
CA THR A 120 -32.24 15.18 -22.47
C THR A 120 -32.59 13.80 -21.91
N ALA A 121 -31.83 12.78 -22.33
CA ALA A 121 -31.81 11.51 -21.61
C ALA A 121 -31.48 11.83 -20.13
N PRO A 122 -32.09 11.16 -19.15
CA PRO A 122 -31.85 11.48 -17.75
C PRO A 122 -30.40 11.09 -17.43
N TYR A 123 -29.52 12.07 -17.35
CA TYR A 123 -28.13 11.92 -16.89
C TYR A 123 -28.05 11.87 -15.36
N LEU A 124 -29.17 12.08 -14.66
CA LEU A 124 -29.29 12.03 -13.21
C LEU A 124 -28.81 10.71 -12.56
N PRO A 125 -29.16 9.49 -13.03
CA PRO A 125 -28.70 8.26 -12.39
C PRO A 125 -27.20 8.01 -12.57
N TYR A 126 -26.60 8.46 -13.69
CA TYR A 126 -25.16 8.31 -13.93
C TYR A 126 -24.33 9.27 -13.06
N LEU A 127 -24.83 10.49 -12.79
CA LEU A 127 -24.19 11.45 -11.90
C LEU A 127 -24.18 10.93 -10.45
N SER A 128 -25.28 10.34 -9.98
CA SER A 128 -25.37 9.75 -8.64
C SER A 128 -24.41 8.57 -8.45
N ILE A 129 -24.29 7.69 -9.45
CA ILE A 129 -23.34 6.57 -9.42
C ILE A 129 -21.89 7.09 -9.42
N ALA A 130 -21.57 8.10 -10.22
CA ALA A 130 -20.24 8.70 -10.25
C ALA A 130 -19.87 9.36 -8.91
N THR A 131 -20.81 10.07 -8.25
CA THR A 131 -20.57 10.67 -6.93
C THR A 131 -20.40 9.62 -5.83
N LEU A 132 -21.14 8.51 -5.90
CA LEU A 132 -20.99 7.40 -4.95
C LEU A 132 -19.62 6.72 -5.12
N ALA A 133 -19.22 6.45 -6.36
CA ALA A 133 -17.92 5.88 -6.69
C ALA A 133 -16.78 6.80 -6.22
N ALA A 134 -16.89 8.11 -6.48
CA ALA A 134 -15.94 9.09 -5.98
C ALA A 134 -15.90 9.12 -4.44
N GLY A 135 -17.05 9.05 -3.78
CA GLY A 135 -17.15 8.96 -2.32
C GLY A 135 -16.46 7.71 -1.75
N ILE A 136 -16.69 6.55 -2.36
CA ILE A 136 -16.04 5.29 -1.96
C ILE A 136 -14.52 5.38 -2.18
N LEU A 137 -14.08 5.93 -3.31
CA LEU A 137 -12.66 6.12 -3.59
C LEU A 137 -12.00 7.09 -2.60
N LEU A 138 -12.69 8.19 -2.25
CA LEU A 138 -12.21 9.15 -1.25
C LEU A 138 -12.13 8.52 0.14
N VAL A 139 -13.15 7.74 0.55
CA VAL A 139 -13.13 7.02 1.84
C VAL A 139 -12.06 5.94 1.85
N GLY A 140 -11.93 5.16 0.78
CA GLY A 140 -10.87 4.15 0.65
C GLY A 140 -9.47 4.78 0.67
N SER A 141 -9.27 5.89 -0.03
CA SER A 141 -8.03 6.66 -0.01
C SER A 141 -7.74 7.23 1.37
N TYR A 142 -8.75 7.79 2.05
CA TYR A 142 -8.61 8.30 3.41
C TYR A 142 -8.23 7.20 4.40
N LEU A 143 -8.89 6.04 4.35
CA LEU A 143 -8.57 4.90 5.20
C LEU A 143 -7.17 4.35 4.92
N TRP A 144 -6.77 4.29 3.64
CA TRP A 144 -5.43 3.85 3.26
C TRP A 144 -4.34 4.83 3.73
N PHE A 145 -4.59 6.13 3.67
CA PHE A 145 -3.63 7.15 4.11
C PHE A 145 -3.54 7.26 5.63
N THR A 146 -4.63 7.00 6.34
CA THR A 146 -4.70 7.13 7.82
C THR A 146 -4.41 5.83 8.57
N GLY A 147 -4.51 4.68 7.91
CA GLY A 147 -4.28 3.36 8.46
C GLY A 147 -2.81 3.05 8.72
N TYR A 148 -2.58 1.97 9.48
CA TYR A 148 -1.25 1.41 9.69
C TYR A 148 -0.83 0.58 8.48
N LYS A 149 0.44 0.64 8.14
CA LYS A 149 1.05 -0.12 7.05
C LYS A 149 1.87 -1.26 7.64
N TYR A 150 1.63 -2.47 7.14
CA TYR A 150 2.36 -3.66 7.55
C TYR A 150 3.38 -4.00 6.45
N PRO A 151 4.67 -3.71 6.66
CA PRO A 151 5.70 -4.17 5.75
C PRO A 151 5.84 -5.70 5.84
N ASP A 152 6.37 -6.30 4.78
CA ASP A 152 6.72 -7.72 4.77
C ASP A 152 7.78 -7.99 5.86
N LYS A 153 7.58 -9.08 6.60
CA LYS A 153 8.53 -9.46 7.66
C LYS A 153 9.85 -9.93 7.02
N PRO A 154 11.00 -9.35 7.42
CA PRO A 154 12.30 -9.82 6.94
C PRO A 154 12.55 -11.25 7.39
N HIS A 155 13.02 -12.08 6.46
CA HIS A 155 13.45 -13.44 6.75
C HIS A 155 14.95 -13.44 7.01
N TYR A 156 15.33 -13.54 8.28
CA TYR A 156 16.73 -13.52 8.67
C TYR A 156 17.36 -14.90 8.60
N ILE A 157 18.63 -14.90 8.20
CA ILE A 157 19.53 -16.03 8.20
C ILE A 157 20.59 -15.75 9.26
N THR A 158 20.94 -16.77 10.05
CA THR A 158 21.95 -16.66 11.10
C THR A 158 23.06 -17.67 10.89
N ARG A 159 24.31 -17.26 11.07
CA ARG A 159 25.48 -18.15 11.10
C ARG A 159 26.23 -17.93 12.40
N THR A 160 26.35 -18.98 13.22
CA THR A 160 27.10 -18.91 14.48
C THR A 160 28.36 -19.75 14.37
N SER A 161 29.50 -19.17 14.74
CA SER A 161 30.81 -19.82 14.83
C SER A 161 31.42 -19.61 16.21
N MET A 162 32.33 -20.50 16.57
CA MET A 162 33.19 -20.36 17.75
C MET A 162 34.58 -19.92 17.28
N LEU A 163 35.07 -18.81 17.82
CA LEU A 163 36.43 -18.36 17.65
C LEU A 163 37.13 -18.43 19.01
N GLN A 164 37.96 -19.45 19.21
CA GLN A 164 38.51 -19.80 20.52
C GLN A 164 37.38 -20.05 21.56
N ASN A 165 37.25 -19.19 22.57
CA ASN A 165 36.16 -19.22 23.57
C ASN A 165 35.08 -18.16 23.32
N SER A 166 35.13 -17.48 22.18
CA SER A 166 34.19 -16.41 21.83
C SER A 166 33.14 -16.92 20.83
N THR A 167 31.87 -16.62 21.08
CA THR A 167 30.77 -16.94 20.16
C THR A 167 30.55 -15.76 19.23
N VAL A 168 30.57 -15.98 17.92
CA VAL A 168 30.26 -14.97 16.91
C VAL A 168 29.02 -15.38 16.14
N THR A 169 27.97 -14.57 16.20
CA THR A 169 26.70 -14.79 15.48
C THR A 169 26.51 -13.70 14.43
N LEU A 170 26.52 -14.10 13.16
CA LEU A 170 26.27 -13.24 12.01
C LEU A 170 24.80 -13.33 11.60
N ILE A 171 24.20 -12.19 11.28
CA ILE A 171 22.78 -12.06 10.95
C ILE A 171 22.65 -11.22 9.68
N SER A 172 21.89 -11.71 8.69
CA SER A 172 21.51 -10.92 7.52
C SER A 172 20.26 -11.47 6.85
N THR A 173 19.77 -10.80 5.81
CA THR A 173 18.70 -11.30 4.94
C THR A 173 19.21 -12.10 3.74
N SER A 174 20.53 -12.11 3.49
CA SER A 174 21.17 -12.78 2.37
C SER A 174 22.46 -13.51 2.76
N GLU A 175 22.69 -14.70 2.20
CA GLU A 175 23.96 -15.45 2.38
C GLU A 175 25.18 -14.70 1.85
N LYS A 176 24.99 -13.87 0.80
CA LYS A 176 26.05 -13.02 0.26
C LYS A 176 26.50 -11.99 1.28
N GLU A 177 25.54 -11.35 1.95
CA GLU A 177 25.81 -10.34 2.99
C GLU A 177 26.46 -10.97 4.22
N ILE A 178 26.05 -12.17 4.63
CA ILE A 178 26.73 -12.92 5.71
C ILE A 178 28.20 -13.16 5.35
N SER A 179 28.48 -13.55 4.11
CA SER A 179 29.86 -13.82 3.67
C SER A 179 30.72 -12.55 3.62
N GLU A 180 30.14 -11.42 3.21
CA GLU A 180 30.81 -10.11 3.25
C GLU A 180 31.10 -9.65 4.69
N LEU A 181 30.10 -9.77 5.57
CA LEU A 181 30.23 -9.43 6.98
C LEU A 181 31.29 -10.30 7.67
N GLN A 182 31.31 -11.59 7.36
CA GLN A 182 32.32 -12.51 7.85
C GLN A 182 33.73 -12.08 7.41
N ALA A 183 33.94 -11.82 6.12
CA ALA A 183 35.24 -11.38 5.61
C ALA A 183 35.73 -10.07 6.25
N LYS A 184 34.81 -9.13 6.52
CA LYS A 184 35.12 -7.87 7.22
C LYS A 184 35.54 -8.09 8.68
N LEU A 185 34.91 -9.03 9.38
CA LEU A 185 35.27 -9.36 10.76
C LEU A 185 36.58 -10.17 10.84
N ASP A 186 36.82 -11.06 9.88
CA ASP A 186 38.07 -11.81 9.76
C ASP A 186 39.25 -10.84 9.53
N ASP A 187 39.11 -9.89 8.58
CA ASP A 187 40.10 -8.83 8.34
C ASP A 187 40.33 -7.93 9.57
N LEU A 188 39.28 -7.61 10.33
CA LEU A 188 39.38 -6.87 11.59
C LEU A 188 40.19 -7.66 12.62
N HIS A 189 39.87 -8.95 12.80
CA HIS A 189 40.53 -9.83 13.77
C HIS A 189 42.00 -10.06 13.43
N ASP A 190 42.30 -10.32 12.16
CA ASP A 190 43.67 -10.52 11.67
C ASP A 190 44.54 -9.27 11.87
N THR A 191 43.96 -8.09 11.61
CA THR A 191 44.66 -6.81 11.83
C THR A 191 44.87 -6.55 13.32
N TYR A 192 43.84 -6.77 14.15
CA TYR A 192 43.90 -6.55 15.59
C TYR A 192 44.93 -7.47 16.27
N SER A 193 45.01 -8.73 15.83
CA SER A 193 45.93 -9.73 16.39
C SER A 193 47.41 -9.45 16.11
N GLN A 194 47.71 -8.54 15.18
CA GLN A 194 49.08 -8.09 14.87
C GLN A 194 49.53 -6.90 15.72
N LEU A 195 48.63 -6.28 16.49
CA LEU A 195 48.97 -5.15 17.35
C LEU A 195 49.60 -5.64 18.66
N ASP A 196 50.65 -4.93 19.09
CA ASP A 196 51.31 -5.20 20.37
C ASP A 196 50.49 -4.64 21.54
N ASN A 197 50.45 -5.38 22.66
CA ASN A 197 49.80 -4.96 23.92
C ASN A 197 48.29 -4.69 23.83
N VAL A 198 47.57 -5.39 22.94
CA VAL A 198 46.11 -5.27 22.87
C VAL A 198 45.39 -6.10 23.94
N PRO A 199 44.20 -5.66 24.38
CA PRO A 199 43.33 -6.47 25.22
C PRO A 199 43.00 -7.83 24.61
N ASP A 200 42.94 -8.85 25.47
CA ASP A 200 42.49 -10.19 25.08
C ASP A 200 41.01 -10.19 24.70
N LEU A 201 40.72 -10.66 23.48
CA LEU A 201 39.39 -10.79 22.91
C LEU A 201 38.75 -12.17 23.15
N THR A 202 39.30 -12.97 24.07
CA THR A 202 38.67 -14.22 24.50
C THR A 202 37.44 -13.97 25.37
N ASN A 203 36.54 -14.96 25.40
CA ASN A 203 35.29 -14.93 26.18
C ASN A 203 34.41 -13.74 25.80
N LEU A 204 34.25 -13.51 24.50
CA LEU A 204 33.33 -12.53 23.94
C LEU A 204 32.11 -13.21 23.34
N LYS A 205 30.95 -12.57 23.53
CA LYS A 205 29.75 -12.88 22.77
C LYS A 205 29.51 -11.73 21.81
N LEU A 206 29.72 -11.96 20.53
CA LEU A 206 29.59 -10.96 19.47
C LEU A 206 28.41 -11.33 18.56
N TYR A 207 27.54 -10.36 18.34
CA TYR A 207 26.51 -10.39 17.33
C TYR A 207 26.79 -9.32 16.29
N ALA A 208 26.76 -9.71 15.03
CA ALA A 208 26.99 -8.81 13.92
C ALA A 208 25.82 -8.92 12.95
N PHE A 209 25.29 -7.78 12.53
CA PHE A 209 24.18 -7.68 11.61
C PHE A 209 24.53 -6.81 10.42
N LYS A 210 24.25 -7.29 9.21
CA LYS A 210 24.25 -6.49 8.00
C LYS A 210 22.80 -6.16 7.64
N GLY A 211 22.45 -4.90 7.77
CA GLY A 211 21.21 -4.34 7.25
C GLY A 211 21.38 -3.85 5.81
N LYS A 212 20.32 -3.24 5.28
CA LYS A 212 20.32 -2.74 3.89
C LYS A 212 21.45 -1.72 3.65
N ASP A 213 21.52 -0.69 4.49
CA ASP A 213 22.39 0.48 4.30
C ASP A 213 23.38 0.69 5.49
N SER A 214 23.47 -0.29 6.39
CA SER A 214 24.32 -0.20 7.58
C SER A 214 24.76 -1.56 8.12
N TYR A 215 25.79 -1.51 8.96
CA TYR A 215 26.27 -2.58 9.81
C TYR A 215 25.91 -2.28 11.26
N SER A 216 25.65 -3.32 12.04
CA SER A 216 25.43 -3.22 13.46
C SER A 216 26.21 -4.29 14.20
N LEU A 217 27.00 -3.90 15.20
CA LEU A 217 27.79 -4.82 16.01
C LEU A 217 27.41 -4.65 17.46
N ALA A 218 27.12 -5.75 18.15
CA ALA A 218 26.89 -5.73 19.59
C ALA A 218 27.66 -6.87 20.25
N TRP A 219 28.38 -6.57 21.32
CA TRP A 219 29.10 -7.60 22.05
C TRP A 219 29.04 -7.39 23.56
N CYS A 220 29.42 -8.42 24.30
CA CYS A 220 29.69 -8.37 25.73
C CYS A 220 30.84 -9.36 26.07
N ARG A 221 31.55 -9.12 27.18
CA ARG A 221 32.42 -10.16 27.76
C ARG A 221 31.57 -11.12 28.56
N VAL A 222 31.95 -12.39 28.59
CA VAL A 222 31.19 -13.43 29.28
C VAL A 222 31.95 -14.09 30.42
N ASP A 223 31.20 -14.58 31.41
CA ASP A 223 31.70 -15.45 32.47
C ASP A 223 31.80 -16.92 32.00
N GLU A 224 32.24 -17.81 32.90
CA GLU A 224 32.33 -19.26 32.64
C GLU A 224 30.99 -19.92 32.28
N ASN A 225 29.86 -19.28 32.65
CA ASN A 225 28.51 -19.74 32.35
C ASN A 225 27.93 -19.10 31.08
N ASN A 226 28.75 -18.37 30.31
CA ASN A 226 28.36 -17.66 29.10
C ASN A 226 27.31 -16.54 29.34
N HIS A 227 27.31 -15.92 30.53
CA HIS A 227 26.55 -14.73 30.87
C HIS A 227 27.36 -13.47 30.63
N CYS A 228 26.71 -12.42 30.11
CA CYS A 228 27.35 -11.13 29.91
C CYS A 228 27.72 -10.48 31.24
N LEU A 229 28.98 -10.07 31.37
CA LEU A 229 29.49 -9.31 32.50
C LEU A 229 28.95 -7.87 32.47
N PRO A 230 28.56 -7.30 33.64
CA PRO A 230 28.04 -5.94 33.71
C PRO A 230 29.00 -4.91 33.11
N ASN A 231 28.45 -3.94 32.38
CA ASN A 231 29.17 -2.81 31.77
C ASN A 231 30.24 -3.20 30.75
N THR A 232 30.30 -4.45 30.31
CA THR A 232 31.22 -4.88 29.23
C THR A 232 30.53 -4.96 27.87
N ASP A 233 29.28 -4.53 27.84
CA ASP A 233 28.41 -4.59 26.69
C ASP A 233 28.48 -3.29 25.86
N PHE A 234 28.51 -3.46 24.54
CA PHE A 234 28.57 -2.36 23.59
C PHE A 234 27.66 -2.64 22.41
N SER A 235 27.14 -1.57 21.82
CA SER A 235 26.32 -1.62 20.60
C SER A 235 26.76 -0.49 19.69
N TYR A 236 27.19 -0.84 18.49
CA TYR A 236 27.71 0.08 17.48
C TYR A 236 26.83 0.06 16.25
N GLN A 237 26.43 1.24 15.78
CA GLN A 237 25.79 1.43 14.48
C GLN A 237 26.80 2.07 13.55
N ILE A 238 27.04 1.42 12.42
CA ILE A 238 28.12 1.76 11.49
C ILE A 238 27.50 1.90 10.11
N SER A 239 27.63 3.06 9.48
CA SER A 239 27.21 3.25 8.09
C SER A 239 28.08 2.40 7.14
N ASP A 240 27.59 2.15 5.93
CA ASP A 240 28.36 1.34 4.96
C ASP A 240 29.74 1.93 4.65
N GLU A 241 29.87 3.25 4.61
CA GLU A 241 31.14 3.96 4.42
C GLU A 241 31.95 4.08 5.73
N GLY A 242 31.27 4.07 6.88
CA GLY A 242 31.86 4.20 8.22
C GLY A 242 32.68 3.00 8.67
N TRP A 243 32.58 1.84 8.01
CA TRP A 243 33.34 0.63 8.39
C TRP A 243 34.86 0.88 8.44
N ARG A 244 35.40 1.69 7.53
CA ARG A 244 36.83 2.03 7.53
C ARG A 244 37.21 2.83 8.78
N LEU A 245 36.39 3.80 9.18
CA LEU A 245 36.61 4.60 10.39
C LEU A 245 36.45 3.72 11.65
N PHE A 246 35.45 2.83 11.67
CA PHE A 246 35.28 1.86 12.74
C PHE A 246 36.53 0.97 12.92
N LYS A 247 37.06 0.40 11.83
CA LYS A 247 38.30 -0.39 11.87
C LYS A 247 39.44 0.42 12.48
N LEU A 248 39.65 1.67 12.05
CA LEU A 248 40.70 2.54 12.60
C LEU A 248 40.50 2.82 14.10
N LYS A 249 39.27 3.07 14.54
CA LYS A 249 38.94 3.34 15.95
C LYS A 249 39.23 2.13 16.83
N VAL A 250 38.83 0.93 16.39
CA VAL A 250 39.13 -0.33 17.09
C VAL A 250 40.63 -0.61 17.19
N MET A 251 41.42 -0.25 16.17
CA MET A 251 42.89 -0.41 16.23
C MET A 251 43.56 0.58 17.20
N GLN A 252 42.91 1.72 17.50
CA GLN A 252 43.45 2.72 18.43
C GLN A 252 43.13 2.34 19.87
N ASP A 253 41.86 2.05 20.16
CA ASP A 253 41.40 1.64 21.47
C ASP A 253 40.06 0.91 21.33
N LEU A 254 39.99 -0.32 21.87
CA LEU A 254 38.74 -1.06 21.98
C LEU A 254 38.25 -0.96 23.42
N PRO A 255 37.12 -0.28 23.68
CA PRO A 255 36.65 -0.09 25.04
C PRO A 255 36.24 -1.45 25.65
N LEU A 256 36.75 -1.72 26.86
CA LEU A 256 36.48 -2.95 27.60
C LEU A 256 35.38 -2.81 28.65
N SER A 257 35.07 -1.57 29.03
CA SER A 257 34.06 -1.23 30.01
C SER A 257 33.39 0.09 29.63
N ARG A 258 32.07 0.12 29.70
CA ARG A 258 31.23 1.29 29.53
C ARG A 258 31.22 2.12 30.82
N GLN A 259 31.22 3.44 30.69
CA GLN A 259 30.93 4.36 31.80
C GLN A 259 29.43 4.65 31.84
N ASP A 260 28.89 4.91 33.03
CA ASP A 260 27.49 5.32 33.13
C ASP A 260 27.32 6.76 32.63
N PRO A 261 26.46 7.01 31.63
CA PRO A 261 26.30 8.35 31.09
C PRO A 261 25.64 9.25 32.13
N ILE A 262 26.16 10.47 32.23
CA ILE A 262 25.62 11.49 33.12
C ILE A 262 24.50 12.21 32.37
N ILE A 263 23.25 11.85 32.65
CA ILE A 263 22.08 12.54 32.12
C ILE A 263 21.45 13.39 33.23
N GLN A 264 21.65 14.69 33.16
CA GLN A 264 21.10 15.64 34.14
C GLN A 264 19.60 15.81 33.93
N THR A 265 18.82 15.02 34.65
CA THR A 265 17.37 15.17 34.72
C THR A 265 16.94 15.23 36.19
N GLU A 266 17.21 16.37 36.85
CA GLU A 266 17.02 16.56 38.31
C GLU A 266 15.61 16.25 38.83
N LEU A 267 14.62 16.06 37.94
CA LEU A 267 13.22 15.77 38.26
C LEU A 267 12.62 14.61 37.44
N ALA A 268 13.41 13.87 36.66
CA ALA A 268 12.88 12.75 35.90
C ALA A 268 12.78 11.49 36.75
N ARG A 269 11.74 10.70 36.50
CA ARG A 269 11.64 9.35 37.02
C ARG A 269 12.69 8.48 36.36
N GLU A 270 13.28 7.58 37.13
CA GLU A 270 14.16 6.53 36.60
C GLU A 270 13.46 5.73 35.49
N PRO A 271 14.13 5.50 34.35
CA PRO A 271 13.55 4.74 33.25
C PRO A 271 13.35 3.27 33.62
N THR A 272 12.38 2.63 32.97
CA THR A 272 12.17 1.18 33.13
C THR A 272 13.30 0.38 32.50
N SER A 273 13.86 0.87 31.40
CA SER A 273 15.08 0.32 30.82
C SER A 273 15.88 1.38 30.06
N GLN A 274 17.16 1.12 29.84
CA GLN A 274 18.09 2.00 29.13
C GLN A 274 18.76 1.26 27.96
N VAL A 275 19.08 2.00 26.90
CA VAL A 275 19.86 1.50 25.75
C VAL A 275 20.99 2.47 25.48
N PHE A 276 22.16 1.93 25.16
CA PHE A 276 23.35 2.71 24.82
C PHE A 276 23.80 2.32 23.40
N LEU A 277 23.83 3.30 22.50
CA LEU A 277 24.30 3.15 21.12
C LEU A 277 25.56 3.99 20.93
N ASN A 278 26.50 3.45 20.17
CA ASN A 278 27.73 4.12 19.78
C ASN A 278 27.77 4.28 18.27
N PHE A 279 28.33 5.40 17.81
CA PHE A 279 28.47 5.72 16.41
C PHE A 279 29.94 5.96 16.07
N VAL A 280 30.29 5.71 14.81
CA VAL A 280 31.63 6.01 14.30
C VAL A 280 31.49 6.75 12.98
N ASP A 281 31.55 8.07 13.07
CA ASP A 281 31.59 9.00 11.96
C ASP A 281 32.28 10.32 12.37
N ASP A 282 32.39 11.25 11.43
CA ASP A 282 33.06 12.54 11.64
C ASP A 282 32.09 13.65 12.08
N SER A 283 30.85 13.32 12.47
CA SER A 283 29.84 14.33 12.85
C SER A 283 30.07 14.94 14.23
N GLY A 284 30.88 14.30 15.07
CA GLY A 284 31.11 14.70 16.46
C GLY A 284 30.05 14.19 17.45
N ILE A 285 29.02 13.48 16.98
CA ILE A 285 28.13 12.68 17.84
C ILE A 285 28.75 11.29 17.99
N ASP A 286 29.11 10.92 19.21
CA ASP A 286 29.77 9.63 19.48
C ASP A 286 28.81 8.56 20.00
N SER A 287 27.71 8.96 20.62
CA SER A 287 26.82 8.06 21.34
C SER A 287 25.40 8.60 21.49
N GLN A 288 24.48 7.67 21.72
CA GLN A 288 23.09 7.93 22.05
C GLN A 288 22.64 7.08 23.22
N VAL A 289 21.85 7.67 24.09
CA VAL A 289 21.18 6.99 25.21
C VAL A 289 19.68 7.06 24.99
N VAL A 290 19.00 5.93 25.12
CA VAL A 290 17.55 5.85 25.00
C VAL A 290 16.96 5.38 26.32
N TYR A 291 16.03 6.17 26.85
CA TYR A 291 15.25 5.84 28.04
C TYR A 291 13.90 5.29 27.63
N HIS A 292 13.58 4.07 28.09
CA HIS A 292 12.27 3.46 27.91
C HIS A 292 11.45 3.60 29.19
N TYR A 293 10.23 4.11 29.04
CA TYR A 293 9.22 4.09 30.08
C TYR A 293 8.10 3.16 29.64
N ILE A 294 7.97 2.04 30.37
CA ILE A 294 7.12 0.93 29.97
C ILE A 294 5.98 0.83 30.96
N THR A 295 4.76 0.87 30.44
CA THR A 295 3.54 0.68 31.23
C THR A 295 2.71 -0.44 30.64
N LYS A 296 2.01 -1.17 31.50
CA LYS A 296 1.16 -2.27 31.08
C LYS A 296 -0.30 -1.86 31.19
N ASP A 297 -1.04 -1.99 30.09
CA ASP A 297 -2.48 -1.75 30.06
C ASP A 297 -3.26 -2.99 30.54
N LYS A 298 -4.56 -2.80 30.82
CA LYS A 298 -5.51 -3.83 31.28
C LYS A 298 -5.58 -5.03 30.33
N ASP A 299 -5.33 -4.83 29.04
CA ASP A 299 -5.35 -5.88 28.00
C ASP A 299 -3.98 -6.59 27.81
N ASN A 300 -3.06 -6.48 28.77
CA ASN A 300 -1.67 -6.96 28.65
C ASN A 300 -0.84 -6.31 27.52
N LYS A 301 -1.33 -5.26 26.85
CA LYS A 301 -0.53 -4.47 25.91
C LYS A 301 0.48 -3.63 26.66
N LEU A 302 1.68 -3.50 26.11
CA LEU A 302 2.73 -2.67 26.68
C LEU A 302 2.79 -1.35 25.93
N ASN A 303 2.66 -0.23 26.65
CA ASN A 303 2.82 1.11 26.11
C ASN A 303 4.20 1.63 26.45
N PHE A 304 4.94 2.03 25.43
CA PHE A 304 6.31 2.50 25.52
C PHE A 304 6.35 3.99 25.23
N SER A 305 7.09 4.73 26.05
CA SER A 305 7.58 6.06 25.72
C SER A 305 9.11 6.03 25.66
N TYR A 306 9.67 6.59 24.60
CA TYR A 306 11.10 6.66 24.33
C TYR A 306 11.54 8.12 24.47
N LEU A 307 12.59 8.35 25.25
CA LEU A 307 13.31 9.63 25.27
C LEU A 307 14.74 9.35 24.80
N ASN A 308 15.12 10.00 23.70
CA ASN A 308 16.41 9.78 23.06
C ASN A 308 17.31 10.97 23.34
N PHE A 309 18.55 10.71 23.72
CA PHE A 309 19.57 11.71 23.97
C PHE A 309 20.84 11.38 23.19
N ILE A 310 21.51 12.39 22.63
CA ILE A 310 22.81 12.23 21.95
C ILE A 310 23.89 12.96 22.74
N SER A 311 25.11 12.43 22.74
CA SER A 311 26.28 13.09 23.33
C SER A 311 27.22 13.57 22.24
N GLU A 312 27.82 14.73 22.46
CA GLU A 312 28.92 15.25 21.64
C GLU A 312 30.26 14.90 22.29
N GLU A 313 31.21 14.40 21.49
CA GLU A 313 32.50 13.83 21.93
C GLU A 313 33.29 14.77 22.86
N LYS A 314 33.19 16.08 22.63
CA LYS A 314 33.99 17.09 23.34
C LYS A 314 33.38 17.56 24.66
N THR A 315 32.08 17.37 24.83
CA THR A 315 31.34 18.01 25.93
C THR A 315 30.87 17.00 26.96
N GLY A 316 30.62 15.74 26.54
CA GLY A 316 30.02 14.71 27.38
C GLY A 316 28.58 15.03 27.82
N TYR A 317 28.03 16.16 27.38
CA TYR A 317 26.68 16.58 27.68
C TYR A 317 25.72 15.93 26.69
N HIS A 318 24.62 15.44 27.23
CA HIS A 318 23.57 14.80 26.47
C HIS A 318 22.51 15.84 26.05
N HIS A 319 22.28 15.96 24.74
CA HIS A 319 21.23 16.78 24.16
C HIS A 319 20.00 15.91 23.87
N ALA A 320 18.81 16.44 24.17
CA ALA A 320 17.56 15.77 23.79
C ALA A 320 17.46 15.69 22.25
N LEU A 321 17.32 14.47 21.73
CA LEU A 321 17.22 14.20 20.31
C LEU A 321 15.75 14.14 19.86
N SER A 322 14.97 13.30 20.51
CA SER A 322 13.58 13.05 20.16
C SER A 322 12.79 12.46 21.34
N ILE A 323 11.46 12.52 21.21
CA ILE A 323 10.52 11.81 22.07
C ILE A 323 9.52 11.07 21.20
N SER A 324 9.23 9.83 21.53
CA SER A 324 8.25 9.02 20.79
C SER A 324 7.49 8.06 21.68
N SER A 325 6.36 7.54 21.18
CA SER A 325 5.61 6.48 21.87
C SER A 325 5.05 5.45 20.92
N ALA A 326 4.98 4.21 21.39
CA ALA A 326 4.49 3.08 20.64
C ALA A 326 3.77 2.08 21.55
N THR A 327 2.93 1.24 20.96
CA THR A 327 2.44 0.01 21.62
C THR A 327 3.27 -1.16 21.13
N LEU A 328 3.80 -1.97 22.06
CA LEU A 328 4.46 -3.23 21.74
C LEU A 328 3.54 -4.41 22.04
N THR A 329 3.48 -5.35 21.10
CA THR A 329 2.71 -6.59 21.23
C THR A 329 3.59 -7.78 20.85
N VAL A 330 3.65 -8.78 21.72
CA VAL A 330 4.31 -10.06 21.39
C VAL A 330 3.45 -10.79 20.37
N VAL A 331 4.04 -11.20 19.25
CA VAL A 331 3.35 -11.88 18.15
C VAL A 331 3.91 -13.29 17.96
N GLU A 332 3.26 -14.08 17.11
CA GLU A 332 3.76 -15.40 16.73
C GLU A 332 5.17 -15.28 16.11
N ASN A 333 6.09 -16.13 16.58
CA ASN A 333 7.48 -16.04 16.21
C ASN A 333 7.78 -16.91 14.99
N GLU A 334 7.95 -16.26 13.85
CA GLU A 334 8.34 -16.88 12.57
C GLU A 334 9.84 -16.72 12.27
N SER A 335 10.58 -16.03 13.16
CA SER A 335 12.00 -15.73 12.99
C SER A 335 12.89 -16.78 13.69
N PRO A 336 14.18 -16.88 13.34
CA PRO A 336 15.11 -17.80 14.02
C PRO A 336 15.49 -17.39 15.45
N PHE A 337 14.88 -16.33 15.98
CA PHE A 337 15.24 -15.73 17.27
C PHE A 337 14.31 -16.19 18.41
N ILE A 338 14.55 -15.75 19.64
CA ILE A 338 13.84 -16.23 20.84
C ILE A 338 12.37 -15.79 20.82
N SER A 339 12.11 -14.56 20.40
CA SER A 339 10.76 -13.96 20.38
C SER A 339 10.70 -12.80 19.39
N THR A 340 9.50 -12.53 18.88
CA THR A 340 9.22 -11.40 17.96
C THR A 340 8.19 -10.48 18.60
N ILE A 341 8.49 -9.18 18.59
CA ILE A 341 7.59 -8.11 19.00
C ILE A 341 7.22 -7.26 17.79
N GLU A 342 5.93 -6.96 17.70
CA GLU A 342 5.40 -5.92 16.82
C GLU A 342 5.39 -4.56 17.53
N LEU A 343 5.96 -3.55 16.87
CA LEU A 343 5.95 -2.16 17.30
C LEU A 343 4.95 -1.37 16.47
N LYS A 344 3.94 -0.81 17.17
CA LYS A 344 2.92 0.04 16.57
C LYS A 344 3.14 1.51 16.95
N PRO A 345 3.58 2.37 16.00
CA PRO A 345 3.83 3.78 16.29
C PRO A 345 2.57 4.54 16.74
N ILE A 346 2.72 5.46 17.69
CA ILE A 346 1.62 6.34 18.15
C ILE A 346 1.97 7.80 17.91
N MET A 347 3.13 8.24 18.38
CA MET A 347 3.57 9.63 18.26
C MET A 347 5.08 9.72 18.13
N TYR A 348 5.54 10.79 17.48
CA TYR A 348 6.96 11.10 17.35
C TYR A 348 7.13 12.62 17.31
N HIS A 349 8.14 13.11 18.02
CA HIS A 349 8.54 14.51 17.99
C HIS A 349 10.07 14.63 17.98
N TRP A 350 10.56 15.40 17.02
CA TRP A 350 11.98 15.71 16.86
C TRP A 350 12.32 16.94 17.69
N ALA A 351 13.34 16.85 18.55
CA ALA A 351 13.71 17.91 19.49
C ALA A 351 15.08 18.55 19.20
N TYR A 352 15.97 17.86 18.48
CA TYR A 352 17.28 18.40 18.12
C TYR A 352 17.19 19.38 16.95
N GLN A 353 18.10 20.34 16.85
CA GLN A 353 18.20 21.24 15.69
C GLN A 353 19.45 20.85 14.87
N PRO A 354 19.31 20.10 13.77
CA PRO A 354 20.43 19.81 12.88
C PRO A 354 21.07 21.09 12.34
N ASN A 355 22.35 21.02 12.02
CA ASN A 355 23.11 22.12 11.44
C ASN A 355 23.90 21.65 10.19
N GLU A 356 24.64 22.55 9.56
CA GLU A 356 25.38 22.26 8.32
C GLU A 356 26.42 21.13 8.49
N PHE A 357 26.96 20.94 9.69
CA PHE A 357 27.97 19.94 9.99
C PHE A 357 27.37 18.64 10.54
N VAL A 358 26.27 18.72 11.27
CA VAL A 358 25.60 17.59 11.94
C VAL A 358 24.17 17.47 11.40
N ASN A 359 24.02 16.64 10.37
CA ASN A 359 22.75 16.39 9.68
C ASN A 359 22.61 14.91 9.26
N GLU A 360 21.52 14.59 8.56
CA GLU A 360 21.18 13.22 8.14
C GLU A 360 22.21 12.61 7.17
N ASP A 361 22.98 13.42 6.44
CA ASP A 361 23.98 12.93 5.47
C ASP A 361 25.35 12.72 6.12
N THR A 362 25.66 13.47 7.18
CA THR A 362 26.97 13.45 7.83
C THR A 362 27.01 12.65 9.13
N SER A 363 25.88 12.46 9.81
CA SER A 363 25.79 11.80 11.11
C SER A 363 24.96 10.54 11.06
N THR A 364 25.57 9.41 11.43
CA THR A 364 24.91 8.10 11.53
C THR A 364 23.78 8.15 12.56
N ALA A 365 23.96 8.86 13.67
CA ALA A 365 22.93 9.02 14.71
C ALA A 365 21.69 9.75 14.18
N ILE A 366 21.89 10.88 13.49
CA ILE A 366 20.81 11.70 12.93
C ILE A 366 20.11 10.96 11.77
N TYR A 367 20.88 10.27 10.93
CA TYR A 367 20.35 9.40 9.88
C TYR A 367 19.45 8.29 10.46
N LEU A 368 19.93 7.58 11.48
CA LEU A 368 19.22 6.50 12.12
C LEU A 368 17.91 6.99 12.75
N GLU A 369 17.97 8.12 13.45
CA GLU A 369 16.79 8.75 14.05
C GLU A 369 15.80 9.23 12.98
N SER A 370 16.27 9.70 11.81
CA SER A 370 15.41 10.04 10.69
C SER A 370 14.66 8.83 10.13
N LYS A 371 15.29 7.64 10.07
CA LYS A 371 14.59 6.40 9.72
C LYS A 371 13.45 6.09 10.70
N VAL A 372 13.71 6.22 12.00
CA VAL A 372 12.70 6.02 13.05
C VAL A 372 11.58 7.06 12.93
N LYS A 373 11.90 8.35 12.74
CA LYS A 373 10.94 9.43 12.46
C LYS A 373 10.03 9.07 11.29
N ASN A 374 10.60 8.64 10.17
CA ASN A 374 9.85 8.30 8.96
C ASN A 374 8.97 7.06 9.16
N GLN A 375 9.43 6.05 9.90
CA GLN A 375 8.61 4.91 10.30
C GLN A 375 7.38 5.35 11.11
N PHE A 376 7.58 6.20 12.11
CA PHE A 376 6.52 6.66 13.00
C PHE A 376 5.51 7.56 12.30
N LEU A 377 5.98 8.58 11.58
CA LEU A 377 5.10 9.49 10.81
C LEU A 377 4.36 8.75 9.70
N GLY A 378 5.00 7.75 9.09
CA GLY A 378 4.40 6.89 8.07
C GLY A 378 3.43 5.83 8.61
N LYS A 379 3.29 5.69 9.94
CA LYS A 379 2.54 4.62 10.62
C LYS A 379 2.92 3.22 10.11
N ASN A 380 4.19 3.03 9.81
CA ASN A 380 4.73 1.73 9.41
C ASN A 380 4.97 0.90 10.67
N ILE A 381 4.40 -0.29 10.71
CA ILE A 381 4.63 -1.25 11.78
C ILE A 381 6.09 -1.69 11.75
N GLY A 382 6.73 -1.69 12.92
CA GLY A 382 8.10 -2.17 13.10
C GLY A 382 8.14 -3.55 13.75
N TYR A 383 9.28 -4.21 13.65
CA TYR A 383 9.50 -5.48 14.30
C TYR A 383 10.82 -5.47 15.07
N SER A 384 10.77 -6.00 16.29
CA SER A 384 11.93 -6.18 17.15
C SER A 384 12.04 -7.64 17.56
N TYR A 385 13.25 -8.18 17.55
CA TYR A 385 13.53 -9.59 17.74
C TYR A 385 14.47 -9.77 18.93
N LEU A 386 14.10 -10.67 19.85
CA LEU A 386 14.93 -11.00 21.01
C LEU A 386 15.99 -12.01 20.61
N LEU A 387 17.25 -11.58 20.59
CA LEU A 387 18.40 -12.42 20.22
C LEU A 387 18.97 -13.19 21.42
N TYR A 388 19.03 -12.53 22.56
CA TYR A 388 19.59 -13.07 23.80
C TYR A 388 18.90 -12.42 25.01
N GLN A 389 18.83 -13.15 26.12
CA GLN A 389 18.20 -12.66 27.35
C GLN A 389 18.89 -13.27 28.57
N GLN A 390 19.16 -12.41 29.55
CA GLN A 390 19.60 -12.77 30.91
C GLN A 390 18.92 -11.84 31.94
N PRO A 391 19.07 -12.09 33.25
CA PRO A 391 18.60 -11.14 34.26
C PRO A 391 19.11 -9.71 33.99
N PHE A 392 18.20 -8.74 33.98
CA PHE A 392 18.45 -7.31 33.74
C PHE A 392 18.94 -6.91 32.34
N VAL A 393 19.28 -7.84 31.44
CA VAL A 393 19.87 -7.50 30.14
C VAL A 393 19.27 -8.34 29.03
N ASP A 394 18.74 -7.66 28.01
CA ASP A 394 18.26 -8.27 26.77
C ASP A 394 19.09 -7.78 25.59
N LEU A 395 19.25 -8.61 24.56
CA LEU A 395 19.82 -8.21 23.27
C LEU A 395 18.72 -8.23 22.22
N VAL A 396 18.53 -7.10 21.55
CA VAL A 396 17.42 -6.90 20.61
C VAL A 396 17.98 -6.53 19.24
N LEU A 397 17.43 -7.15 18.20
CA LEU A 397 17.55 -6.68 16.82
C LEU A 397 16.28 -5.92 16.45
N ASN A 398 16.42 -4.67 16.03
CA ASN A 398 15.34 -3.90 15.42
C ASN A 398 15.65 -3.65 13.93
N ASP A 399 14.61 -3.66 13.11
CA ASP A 399 14.69 -3.49 11.66
C ASP A 399 15.24 -2.13 11.21
N GLN A 400 14.93 -1.06 11.94
CA GLN A 400 15.40 0.28 11.62
C GLN A 400 16.72 0.63 12.30
N VAL A 401 16.85 0.26 13.57
CA VAL A 401 17.94 0.68 14.47
C VAL A 401 19.16 -0.25 14.39
N GLY A 402 18.99 -1.55 14.17
CA GLY A 402 20.05 -2.55 14.26
C GLY A 402 20.03 -3.34 15.58
N ILE A 403 21.16 -3.90 15.97
CA ILE A 403 21.31 -4.69 17.21
C ILE A 403 21.73 -3.77 18.36
N PHE A 404 21.10 -3.94 19.52
CA PHE A 404 21.48 -3.24 20.74
C PHE A 404 21.11 -3.97 22.04
N TRP A 405 21.87 -3.66 23.09
CA TRP A 405 21.59 -4.12 24.46
C TRP A 405 20.55 -3.24 25.15
N VAL A 406 19.61 -3.88 25.86
CA VAL A 406 18.57 -3.24 26.67
C VAL A 406 18.79 -3.60 28.13
N HIS A 407 19.06 -2.58 28.95
CA HIS A 407 19.30 -2.69 30.39
C HIS A 407 18.02 -2.44 31.15
N ASN A 408 17.44 -3.50 31.69
CA ASN A 408 16.20 -3.44 32.43
C ASN A 408 16.44 -3.13 33.92
N SER A 409 15.61 -2.26 34.49
CA SER A 409 15.59 -2.01 35.94
C SER A 409 15.07 -3.20 36.75
N GLU A 410 14.23 -4.06 36.15
CA GLU A 410 13.67 -5.25 36.77
C GLU A 410 14.33 -6.53 36.27
N LYS A 411 14.59 -7.46 37.20
CA LYS A 411 15.24 -8.75 36.91
C LYS A 411 14.50 -9.56 35.86
N ASP A 412 13.16 -9.57 35.94
CA ASP A 412 12.27 -10.39 35.11
C ASP A 412 11.41 -9.50 34.21
N ALA A 413 12.05 -8.54 33.53
CA ALA A 413 11.38 -7.63 32.62
C ALA A 413 10.55 -8.42 31.58
N LYS A 414 9.24 -8.23 31.63
CA LYS A 414 8.28 -8.97 30.77
C LYS A 414 8.10 -8.31 29.40
N ILE A 415 9.09 -7.55 28.92
CA ILE A 415 9.01 -6.80 27.67
C ILE A 415 8.70 -7.74 26.50
N PHE A 416 9.43 -8.85 26.42
CA PHE A 416 9.26 -9.89 25.40
C PHE A 416 8.33 -11.04 25.82
N ASN A 417 7.79 -10.99 27.04
CA ASN A 417 6.92 -11.99 27.67
C ASN A 417 7.33 -13.46 27.39
N TYR A 418 8.64 -13.71 27.26
CA TYR A 418 9.20 -15.03 27.02
C TYR A 418 9.24 -15.81 28.33
N LYS A 419 8.76 -17.06 28.32
CA LYS A 419 8.87 -17.94 29.49
C LYS A 419 10.34 -18.33 29.65
N ARG A 420 11.02 -17.78 30.65
CA ARG A 420 12.25 -18.41 31.17
C ARG A 420 11.88 -19.82 31.60
N GLN A 421 12.30 -20.82 30.83
CA GLN A 421 12.46 -22.14 31.42
C GLN A 421 13.53 -21.96 32.50
N ALA A 422 13.12 -22.16 33.75
CA ALA A 422 14.02 -22.07 34.88
C ALA A 422 15.18 -23.04 34.63
N ILE A 423 16.37 -22.52 34.32
CA ILE A 423 17.63 -23.24 34.48
C ILE A 423 17.79 -23.41 36.00
N THR A 424 17.04 -24.37 36.53
CA THR A 424 17.19 -24.86 37.88
C THR A 424 18.27 -25.92 37.77
N GLN A 425 19.37 -25.69 38.49
CA GLN A 425 20.43 -26.66 38.77
C GLN A 425 19.94 -28.10 38.70
N LYS A 426 20.48 -28.87 37.76
CA LYS A 426 20.82 -30.27 38.01
C LYS A 426 22.33 -30.40 37.88
N ALA A 427 23.01 -29.96 38.94
CA ALA A 427 24.21 -30.65 39.39
C ALA A 427 23.74 -31.97 40.00
N LEU A 428 24.08 -33.07 39.35
CA LEU A 428 24.25 -34.40 39.93
C LEU A 428 25.21 -35.18 39.07
#